data_AF-A0A3A8EFB7-F1
#
_entry.id   AF-A0A3A8EFB7-F1
#
_cell.length_a   1.000
_cell.length_b   1.000
_cell.length_c   1.000
_cell.angle_alpha   90.00
_cell.angle_beta   90.00
_cell.angle_gamma   90.00
#
_symmetry.space_group_name_H-M   'P 1'
#
loop_
_entity.id
_entity.type
_entity.pdbx_description
1 polymer ?
#
loop_
_entity_poly.entity_id
_entity_poly.type
_entity_poly.pdbx_seq_one_letter_code
_entity_poly.pdbx_strand_id
1 'polypeptide(L)'
;MNKLPLNDAQFNLQQVLLLMNYLTEWLIRSGVGYTEFTAALKPIFYEQALQELQRIEQKPTISAISLLSGLHRKDVTAYKQTVEEGKALTEAAISEPISVPSRVIGLWLAEGWKESLAFYSETENSFEHLVKRVSTERHPRSVLNELIRLGVVTEDEENVVLQKGPFIPDPSLLEARKILTNNLTAHLAAGLHNLFQNNGATYLEQAICADELTEKSINILHDESLKLWQEYSLRLLKLASERCALDEGKPEATQTFRFGVYQHDGE
;
A
#
# COMPACT_ATOMS: atom_id res chain seq x y z
N MET A 1 10.05 -32.91 -9.90
CA MET A 1 8.65 -32.48 -9.67
C MET A 1 8.48 -32.15 -8.19
N ASN A 2 8.91 -30.95 -7.78
CA ASN A 2 8.65 -30.48 -6.42
C ASN A 2 7.21 -29.94 -6.41
N LYS A 3 6.30 -30.65 -5.73
CA LYS A 3 5.04 -30.05 -5.32
C LYS A 3 5.41 -28.96 -4.32
N LEU A 4 5.43 -27.70 -4.76
CA LEU A 4 5.35 -26.57 -3.83
C LEU A 4 4.23 -26.88 -2.83
N PRO A 5 4.47 -26.77 -1.51
CA PRO A 5 3.44 -27.04 -0.53
C PRO A 5 2.42 -25.90 -0.59
N LEU A 6 1.50 -25.99 -1.54
CA LEU A 6 0.21 -25.27 -1.54
C LEU A 6 -0.58 -25.52 -0.24
N ASN A 7 -0.14 -26.48 0.58
CA ASN A 7 -0.77 -26.94 1.82
C ASN A 7 -0.21 -26.34 3.11
N ASP A 8 0.74 -25.41 3.07
CA ASP A 8 1.23 -24.76 4.31
C ASP A 8 0.78 -23.30 4.39
N ALA A 9 -0.51 -23.11 4.64
CA ALA A 9 -1.11 -21.78 4.84
C ALA A 9 -0.41 -21.00 5.95
N GLN A 10 0.10 -21.69 6.98
CA GLN A 10 0.82 -21.08 8.09
C GLN A 10 2.20 -20.59 7.65
N PHE A 11 2.95 -21.40 6.89
CA PHE A 11 4.23 -20.98 6.31
C PHE A 11 4.07 -19.78 5.37
N ASN A 12 3.09 -19.82 4.45
CA ASN A 12 2.84 -18.71 3.53
C ASN A 12 2.45 -17.42 4.28
N LEU A 13 1.63 -17.53 5.34
CA LEU A 13 1.34 -16.39 6.20
C LEU A 13 2.61 -15.84 6.85
N GLN A 14 3.49 -16.71 7.38
CA GLN A 14 4.76 -16.27 7.98
C GLN A 14 5.65 -15.55 6.98
N GLN A 15 5.77 -16.05 5.73
CA GLN A 15 6.56 -15.38 4.69
C GLN A 15 5.98 -14.01 4.32
N VAL A 16 4.66 -13.92 4.16
CA VAL A 16 3.99 -12.64 3.88
C VAL A 16 4.16 -11.66 5.04
N LEU A 17 4.13 -12.12 6.29
CA LEU A 17 4.34 -11.27 7.45
C LEU A 17 5.72 -10.59 7.47
N LEU A 18 6.76 -11.22 6.91
CA LEU A 18 8.07 -10.58 6.75
C LEU A 18 8.00 -9.37 5.82
N LEU A 19 7.27 -9.48 4.71
CA LEU A 19 7.03 -8.37 3.80
C LEU A 19 6.13 -7.30 4.45
N MET A 20 5.13 -7.74 5.21
CA MET A 20 4.22 -6.84 5.93
C MET A 20 4.92 -5.97 6.95
N ASN A 21 6.08 -6.37 7.49
CA ASN A 21 6.86 -5.51 8.38
C ASN A 21 7.21 -4.16 7.70
N TYR A 22 7.71 -4.21 6.46
CA TYR A 22 8.05 -3.01 5.69
C TYR A 22 6.83 -2.23 5.24
N LEU A 23 5.76 -2.93 4.83
CA LEU A 23 4.53 -2.28 4.39
C LEU A 23 3.82 -1.59 5.55
N THR A 24 3.75 -2.22 6.72
CA THR A 24 3.14 -1.62 7.91
C THR A 24 3.98 -0.47 8.45
N GLU A 25 5.30 -0.53 8.36
CA GLU A 25 6.16 0.62 8.63
C GLU A 25 5.81 1.81 7.74
N TRP A 26 5.68 1.60 6.42
CA TRP A 26 5.27 2.67 5.50
C TRP A 26 3.89 3.24 5.86
N LEU A 27 2.92 2.38 6.16
CA LEU A 27 1.57 2.79 6.55
C LEU A 27 1.57 3.64 7.84
N ILE A 28 2.24 3.15 8.91
CA ILE A 28 2.30 3.84 10.20
C ILE A 28 3.04 5.17 10.08
N ARG A 29 4.16 5.21 9.36
CA ARG A 29 4.89 6.46 9.06
C ARG A 29 3.98 7.47 8.33
N SER A 30 3.06 6.98 7.51
CA SER A 30 2.08 7.77 6.74
C SER A 30 0.78 8.07 7.49
N GLY A 31 0.61 7.63 8.74
CA GLY A 31 -0.59 7.88 9.55
C GLY A 31 -1.74 6.91 9.33
N VAL A 32 -1.53 5.84 8.54
CA VAL A 32 -2.53 4.79 8.31
C VAL A 32 -2.41 3.73 9.39
N GLY A 33 -3.46 3.59 10.20
CA GLY A 33 -3.51 2.62 11.30
C GLY A 33 -4.10 1.27 10.91
N TYR A 34 -4.00 0.28 11.81
CA TYR A 34 -4.51 -1.07 11.61
C TYR A 34 -5.99 -1.13 11.21
N THR A 35 -6.86 -0.36 11.87
CA THR A 35 -8.31 -0.40 11.62
C THR A 35 -8.65 0.09 10.20
N GLU A 36 -8.01 1.18 9.76
CA GLU A 36 -8.16 1.72 8.41
C GLU A 36 -7.60 0.75 7.37
N PHE A 37 -6.40 0.24 7.61
CA PHE A 37 -5.76 -0.72 6.72
C PHE A 37 -6.57 -2.02 6.56
N THR A 38 -7.04 -2.60 7.66
CA THR A 38 -7.84 -3.83 7.61
C THR A 38 -9.18 -3.63 6.92
N ALA A 39 -9.82 -2.47 7.06
CA ALA A 39 -11.01 -2.15 6.29
C ALA A 39 -10.70 -2.08 4.79
N ALA A 40 -9.61 -1.40 4.40
CA ALA A 40 -9.15 -1.29 3.02
C ALA A 40 -8.72 -2.64 2.40
N LEU A 41 -8.28 -3.60 3.22
CA LEU A 41 -7.95 -4.97 2.76
C LEU A 41 -9.19 -5.82 2.43
N LYS A 42 -10.36 -5.54 3.03
CA LYS A 42 -11.57 -6.34 2.80
C LYS A 42 -11.96 -6.48 1.33
N PRO A 43 -12.06 -5.41 0.52
CA PRO A 43 -12.39 -5.54 -0.90
C PRO A 43 -11.32 -6.34 -1.66
N ILE A 44 -10.04 -6.22 -1.28
CA ILE A 44 -8.95 -7.00 -1.90
C ILE A 44 -9.14 -8.49 -1.63
N PHE A 45 -9.45 -8.89 -0.38
CA PHE A 45 -9.74 -10.28 -0.04
C PHE A 45 -10.98 -10.82 -0.76
N TYR A 46 -11.99 -9.97 -0.95
CA TYR A 46 -13.19 -10.32 -1.72
C TYR A 46 -12.84 -10.62 -3.19
N GLU A 47 -12.08 -9.74 -3.84
CA GLU A 47 -11.65 -9.92 -5.24
C GLU A 47 -10.77 -11.15 -5.42
N GLN A 48 -9.80 -11.37 -4.52
CA GLN A 48 -8.92 -12.54 -4.58
C GLN A 48 -9.70 -13.85 -4.40
N ALA A 49 -10.70 -13.88 -3.51
CA ALA A 49 -11.57 -15.04 -3.37
C ALA A 49 -12.45 -15.28 -4.61
N LEU A 50 -12.91 -14.21 -5.29
CA LEU A 50 -13.62 -14.35 -6.57
C LEU A 50 -12.71 -14.95 -7.66
N GLN A 51 -11.50 -14.42 -7.81
CA GLN A 51 -10.52 -14.91 -8.78
C GLN A 51 -10.17 -16.38 -8.54
N GLU A 52 -9.98 -16.76 -7.28
CA GLU A 52 -9.68 -18.14 -6.93
C GLU A 52 -10.87 -19.08 -7.19
N LEU A 53 -12.11 -18.67 -6.85
CA LEU A 53 -13.32 -19.43 -7.18
C LEU A 53 -13.49 -19.62 -8.69
N GLN A 54 -13.19 -18.58 -9.49
CA GLN A 54 -13.18 -18.67 -10.94
C GLN A 54 -12.11 -19.64 -11.44
N ARG A 55 -10.90 -19.59 -10.88
CA ARG A 55 -9.79 -20.48 -11.24
C ARG A 55 -10.11 -21.96 -10.98
N ILE A 56 -10.84 -22.25 -9.90
CA ILE A 56 -11.28 -23.62 -9.57
C ILE A 56 -12.67 -23.97 -10.13
N GLU A 57 -13.21 -23.14 -11.03
CA GLU A 57 -14.50 -23.33 -11.71
C GLU A 57 -15.71 -23.50 -10.76
N GLN A 58 -15.67 -22.85 -9.59
CA GLN A 58 -16.75 -22.87 -8.61
C GLN A 58 -17.61 -21.62 -8.65
N LYS A 59 -18.92 -21.81 -8.39
CA LYS A 59 -19.88 -20.71 -8.37
C LYS A 59 -19.58 -19.73 -7.21
N PRO A 60 -19.46 -18.42 -7.46
CA PRO A 60 -19.20 -17.39 -6.44
C PRO A 60 -20.45 -17.08 -5.61
N THR A 61 -20.87 -18.03 -4.78
CA THR A 61 -21.93 -17.84 -3.79
C THR A 61 -21.43 -17.05 -2.59
N ILE A 62 -22.32 -16.33 -1.89
CA ILE A 62 -21.96 -15.56 -0.68
C ILE A 62 -21.27 -16.46 0.36
N SER A 63 -21.74 -17.71 0.52
CA SER A 63 -21.13 -18.68 1.42
C SER A 63 -19.74 -19.13 0.99
N ALA A 64 -19.52 -19.35 -0.32
CA ALA A 64 -18.22 -19.77 -0.83
C ALA A 64 -17.19 -18.63 -0.69
N ILE A 65 -17.56 -17.41 -1.04
CA ILE A 65 -16.69 -16.23 -0.90
C ILE A 65 -16.36 -15.99 0.57
N SER A 66 -17.36 -16.01 1.46
CA SER A 66 -17.15 -15.83 2.90
C SER A 66 -16.25 -16.91 3.50
N LEU A 67 -16.40 -18.17 3.08
CA LEU A 67 -15.54 -19.27 3.53
C LEU A 67 -14.09 -19.08 3.09
N LEU A 68 -13.87 -18.72 1.81
CA LEU A 68 -12.53 -18.62 1.24
C LEU A 68 -11.78 -17.36 1.67
N SER A 69 -12.47 -16.22 1.74
CA SER A 69 -11.89 -14.92 2.13
C SER A 69 -11.83 -14.71 3.64
N GLY A 70 -12.61 -15.46 4.42
CA GLY A 70 -12.82 -15.20 5.85
C GLY A 70 -13.68 -13.95 6.15
N LEU A 71 -14.21 -13.27 5.12
CA LEU A 71 -15.02 -12.08 5.30
C LEU A 71 -16.41 -12.41 5.84
N HIS A 72 -16.97 -11.47 6.63
CA HIS A 72 -18.33 -11.60 7.13
C HIS A 72 -19.34 -11.54 5.98
N ARG A 73 -20.40 -12.37 6.04
CA ARG A 73 -21.42 -12.45 4.98
C ARG A 73 -22.06 -11.10 4.65
N LYS A 74 -22.24 -10.24 5.65
CA LYS A 74 -22.76 -8.86 5.44
C LYS A 74 -21.89 -8.07 4.45
N ASP A 75 -20.57 -8.11 4.64
CA ASP A 75 -19.62 -7.37 3.80
C ASP A 75 -19.60 -7.98 2.38
N VAL A 76 -19.59 -9.31 2.28
CA VAL A 76 -19.65 -10.03 0.99
C VAL A 76 -20.92 -9.69 0.21
N THR A 77 -22.08 -9.63 0.87
CA THR A 77 -23.34 -9.24 0.24
C THR A 77 -23.29 -7.80 -0.27
N ALA A 78 -22.76 -6.87 0.53
CA ALA A 78 -22.63 -5.47 0.14
C ALA A 78 -21.73 -5.31 -1.09
N TYR A 79 -20.52 -5.91 -1.07
CA TYR A 79 -19.61 -5.87 -2.22
C TYR A 79 -20.22 -6.48 -3.47
N LYS A 80 -20.89 -7.65 -3.33
CA LYS A 80 -21.54 -8.30 -4.46
C LYS A 80 -22.61 -7.41 -5.11
N GLN A 81 -23.44 -6.76 -4.30
CA GLN A 81 -24.46 -5.84 -4.81
C GLN A 81 -23.80 -4.65 -5.54
N THR A 82 -22.75 -4.06 -4.99
CA THR A 82 -22.01 -2.95 -5.62
C THR A 82 -21.43 -3.33 -6.98
N VAL A 83 -20.85 -4.54 -7.09
CA VAL A 83 -20.33 -5.06 -8.38
C VAL A 83 -21.46 -5.32 -9.37
N GLU A 84 -22.58 -5.89 -8.94
CA GLU A 84 -23.76 -6.12 -9.78
C GLU A 84 -24.37 -4.80 -10.29
N GLU A 85 -24.23 -3.71 -9.53
CA GLU A 85 -24.60 -2.34 -9.93
C GLU A 85 -23.57 -1.66 -10.84
N GLY A 86 -22.43 -2.31 -11.15
CA GLY A 86 -21.37 -1.78 -12.00
C GLY A 86 -20.54 -0.65 -11.36
N LYS A 87 -20.57 -0.54 -10.03
CA LYS A 87 -19.86 0.49 -9.27
C LYS A 87 -18.52 -0.02 -8.75
N ALA A 88 -17.62 0.91 -8.37
CA ALA A 88 -16.38 0.55 -7.72
C ALA A 88 -16.66 -0.01 -6.30
N LEU A 89 -15.87 -1.00 -5.85
CA LEU A 89 -16.04 -1.58 -4.50
C LEU A 89 -15.91 -0.56 -3.37
N THR A 90 -15.18 0.54 -3.60
CA THR A 90 -15.09 1.69 -2.68
C THR A 90 -16.42 2.39 -2.43
N GLU A 91 -17.43 2.17 -3.29
CA GLU A 91 -18.78 2.72 -3.14
C GLU A 91 -19.72 1.77 -2.38
N ALA A 92 -19.23 0.62 -1.91
CA ALA A 92 -20.03 -0.27 -1.07
C ALA A 92 -20.41 0.45 0.23
N ALA A 93 -21.66 0.27 0.68
CA ALA A 93 -22.19 0.87 1.91
C ALA A 93 -21.62 0.18 3.16
N ILE A 94 -20.32 0.31 3.36
CA ILE A 94 -19.55 -0.28 4.46
C ILE A 94 -18.91 0.88 5.22
N SER A 95 -19.01 0.83 6.55
CA SER A 95 -18.39 1.85 7.38
C SER A 95 -16.87 1.71 7.28
N GLU A 96 -16.23 2.64 6.58
CA GLU A 96 -14.77 2.74 6.57
C GLU A 96 -14.29 3.57 7.76
N PRO A 97 -13.48 3.00 8.66
CA PRO A 97 -12.97 3.70 9.82
C PRO A 97 -11.86 4.66 9.38
N ILE A 98 -12.18 5.95 9.33
CA ILE A 98 -11.20 7.02 9.20
C ILE A 98 -10.49 7.22 10.55
N SER A 99 -9.17 7.42 10.52
CA SER A 99 -8.38 7.66 11.73
C SER A 99 -8.91 8.86 12.54
N VAL A 100 -8.78 8.80 13.87
CA VAL A 100 -9.20 9.91 14.76
C VAL A 100 -8.50 11.22 14.41
N PRO A 101 -7.17 11.28 14.21
CA PRO A 101 -6.49 12.50 13.77
C PRO A 101 -7.09 13.10 12.50
N SER A 102 -7.32 12.29 11.46
CA SER A 102 -7.90 12.76 10.20
C SER A 102 -9.33 13.29 10.40
N ARG A 103 -10.14 12.64 11.23
CA ARG A 103 -11.50 13.10 11.57
C ARG A 103 -11.49 14.43 12.35
N VAL A 104 -10.51 14.63 13.24
CA VAL A 104 -10.33 15.90 13.98
C VAL A 104 -10.02 17.04 13.03
N ILE A 105 -9.09 16.84 12.10
CA ILE A 105 -8.75 17.84 11.08
C ILE A 105 -9.93 18.10 10.15
N GLY A 106 -10.60 17.05 9.68
CA GLY A 106 -11.79 17.19 8.84
C GLY A 106 -12.89 18.00 9.52
N LEU A 107 -13.14 17.75 10.82
CA LEU A 107 -14.09 18.53 11.60
C LEU A 107 -13.62 19.98 11.77
N TRP A 108 -12.36 20.22 12.12
CA TRP A 108 -11.81 21.59 12.25
C TRP A 108 -12.02 22.40 10.97
N LEU A 109 -11.69 21.81 9.80
CA LEU A 109 -11.87 22.46 8.51
C LEU A 109 -13.35 22.69 8.16
N ALA A 110 -14.21 21.69 8.40
CA ALA A 110 -15.64 21.79 8.12
C ALA A 110 -16.35 22.87 8.95
N GLU A 111 -15.89 23.08 10.18
CA GLU A 111 -16.41 24.12 11.07
C GLU A 111 -15.91 25.53 10.73
N GLY A 112 -14.90 25.66 9.87
CA GLY A 112 -14.36 26.95 9.43
C GLY A 112 -13.72 27.77 10.56
N TRP A 113 -13.21 27.11 11.59
CA TRP A 113 -12.57 27.79 12.73
C TRP A 113 -11.21 28.39 12.35
N LYS A 114 -10.66 29.24 13.23
CA LYS A 114 -9.33 29.83 13.06
C LYS A 114 -8.27 28.74 12.89
N GLU A 115 -7.21 29.06 12.12
CA GLU A 115 -6.07 28.16 11.90
C GLU A 115 -5.25 27.91 13.18
N SER A 116 -5.33 28.82 14.14
CA SER A 116 -4.74 28.69 15.47
C SER A 116 -5.86 28.56 16.49
N LEU A 117 -5.82 27.50 17.29
CA LEU A 117 -6.72 27.26 18.41
C LEU A 117 -5.92 27.07 19.68
N ALA A 118 -6.41 27.58 20.81
CA ALA A 118 -5.85 27.20 22.10
C ALA A 118 -5.99 25.68 22.31
N PHE A 119 -4.99 25.04 22.92
CA PHE A 119 -5.08 23.62 23.28
C PHE A 119 -6.31 23.37 24.16
N TYR A 120 -6.50 24.22 25.17
CA TYR A 120 -7.63 24.23 26.07
C TYR A 120 -8.22 25.64 26.19
N SER A 121 -9.54 25.73 26.28
CA SER A 121 -10.24 26.98 26.61
C SER A 121 -11.59 26.63 27.25
N GLU A 122 -11.97 27.37 28.29
CA GLU A 122 -13.27 27.24 28.97
C GLU A 122 -14.40 27.97 28.23
N THR A 123 -14.05 28.99 27.43
CA THR A 123 -15.02 29.95 26.86
C THR A 123 -15.01 29.99 25.34
N GLU A 124 -13.92 29.56 24.71
CA GLU A 124 -13.76 29.54 23.26
C GLU A 124 -13.60 28.11 22.72
N ASN A 125 -13.74 27.98 21.41
CA ASN A 125 -13.44 26.75 20.70
C ASN A 125 -11.95 26.39 20.86
N SER A 126 -11.67 25.18 21.33
CA SER A 126 -10.32 24.68 21.59
C SER A 126 -10.03 23.36 20.87
N PHE A 127 -8.75 23.03 20.73
CA PHE A 127 -8.34 21.75 20.17
C PHE A 127 -8.87 20.57 21.00
N GLU A 128 -8.86 20.67 22.33
CA GLU A 128 -9.42 19.66 23.22
C GLU A 128 -10.90 19.39 22.93
N HIS A 129 -11.67 20.45 22.68
CA HIS A 129 -13.08 20.34 22.34
C HIS A 129 -13.30 19.61 21.00
N LEU A 130 -12.47 19.89 19.98
CA LEU A 130 -12.53 19.16 18.69
C LEU A 130 -12.31 17.67 18.88
N VAL A 131 -11.27 17.29 19.63
CA VAL A 131 -10.96 15.88 19.87
C VAL A 131 -12.13 15.19 20.57
N LYS A 132 -12.69 15.80 21.63
CA LYS A 132 -13.82 15.25 22.38
C LYS A 132 -15.09 15.07 21.54
N ARG A 133 -15.31 15.92 20.53
CA ARG A 133 -16.42 15.75 19.55
C ARG A 133 -16.21 14.55 18.62
N VAL A 134 -14.96 14.17 18.35
CA VAL A 134 -14.63 13.08 17.42
C VAL A 134 -14.48 11.74 18.13
N SER A 135 -13.88 11.73 19.32
CA SER A 135 -13.61 10.52 20.09
C SER A 135 -13.56 10.83 21.59
N THR A 136 -14.27 10.04 22.38
CA THR A 136 -14.22 10.07 23.85
C THR A 136 -13.12 9.18 24.43
N GLU A 137 -12.55 8.28 23.61
CA GLU A 137 -11.57 7.29 24.05
C GLU A 137 -10.12 7.78 23.95
N ARG A 138 -9.83 8.67 23.00
CA ARG A 138 -8.47 9.16 22.76
C ARG A 138 -8.18 10.44 23.50
N HIS A 139 -7.08 10.45 24.25
CA HIS A 139 -6.64 11.64 24.96
C HIS A 139 -6.23 12.75 23.98
N PRO A 140 -6.69 14.01 24.15
CA PRO A 140 -6.39 15.13 23.26
C PRO A 140 -4.90 15.35 23.00
N ARG A 141 -4.07 15.26 24.03
CA ARG A 141 -2.60 15.38 23.91
C ARG A 141 -2.00 14.31 22.98
N SER A 142 -2.52 13.08 23.02
CA SER A 142 -2.03 12.00 22.14
C SER A 142 -2.40 12.24 20.68
N VAL A 143 -3.59 12.80 20.43
CA VAL A 143 -4.02 13.17 19.08
C VAL A 143 -3.19 14.34 18.55
N LEU A 144 -2.91 15.34 19.39
CA LEU A 144 -2.02 16.45 19.04
C LEU A 144 -0.62 15.95 18.66
N ASN A 145 0.00 15.11 19.50
CA ASN A 145 1.34 14.58 19.22
C ASN A 145 1.40 13.82 17.89
N GLU A 146 0.34 13.09 17.56
CA GLU A 146 0.25 12.38 16.28
C GLU A 146 0.13 13.35 15.10
N LEU A 147 -0.69 14.39 15.22
CA LEU A 147 -0.81 15.42 14.17
C LEU A 147 0.50 16.20 13.99
N ILE A 148 1.26 16.44 15.06
CA ILE A 148 2.60 17.04 15.00
C ILE A 148 3.57 16.09 14.30
N ARG A 149 3.58 14.80 14.66
CA ARG A 149 4.42 13.78 14.00
C ARG A 149 4.15 13.70 12.50
N LEU A 150 2.89 13.83 12.11
CA LEU A 150 2.45 13.85 10.70
C LEU A 150 2.68 15.20 10.01
N GLY A 151 3.16 16.22 10.73
CA GLY A 151 3.42 17.57 10.20
C GLY A 151 2.17 18.36 9.84
N VAL A 152 0.98 17.92 10.30
CA VAL A 152 -0.31 18.56 9.97
C VAL A 152 -0.54 19.81 10.83
N VAL A 153 -0.06 19.79 12.07
CA VAL A 153 -0.12 20.91 13.01
C VAL A 153 1.23 21.14 13.66
N THR A 154 1.42 22.32 14.21
CA THR A 154 2.50 22.63 15.15
C THR A 154 1.92 23.11 16.47
N GLU A 155 2.73 23.05 17.51
CA GLU A 155 2.44 23.70 18.79
C GLU A 155 3.25 24.98 18.91
N ASP A 156 2.58 26.08 19.20
CA ASP A 156 3.18 27.39 19.47
C ASP A 156 2.63 27.90 20.81
N GLU A 157 3.48 27.94 21.83
CA GLU A 157 3.11 28.17 23.23
C GLU A 157 1.97 27.25 23.70
N GLU A 158 0.76 27.79 23.91
CA GLU A 158 -0.44 27.05 24.31
C GLU A 158 -1.42 26.83 23.14
N ASN A 159 -1.02 27.19 21.91
CA ASN A 159 -1.84 27.09 20.72
C ASN A 159 -1.43 25.94 19.80
N VAL A 160 -2.42 25.30 19.22
CA VAL A 160 -2.28 24.34 18.12
C VAL A 160 -2.55 25.08 16.82
N VAL A 161 -1.58 25.07 15.91
CA VAL A 161 -1.63 25.81 14.65
C VAL A 161 -1.65 24.84 13.48
N LEU A 162 -2.67 24.94 12.62
CA LEU A 162 -2.74 24.21 11.36
C LEU A 162 -1.64 24.69 10.42
N GLN A 163 -0.89 23.74 9.88
CA GLN A 163 0.13 24.04 8.87
C GLN A 163 -0.52 24.23 7.50
N LYS A 164 -0.15 25.32 6.81
CA LYS A 164 -0.50 25.53 5.39
C LYS A 164 0.53 24.83 4.53
N GLY A 165 0.11 23.80 3.80
CA GLY A 165 0.99 23.07 2.87
C GLY A 165 1.32 21.59 3.13
N PRO A 166 1.08 20.96 4.31
CA PRO A 166 1.35 19.51 4.46
C PRO A 166 0.38 18.64 3.63
N PHE A 167 -0.69 19.23 3.10
CA PHE A 167 -1.62 18.58 2.17
C PHE A 167 -1.16 18.61 0.71
N ILE A 168 -0.06 19.30 0.39
CA ILE A 168 0.54 19.28 -0.95
C ILE A 168 1.75 18.36 -0.86
N PRO A 169 1.64 17.10 -1.34
CA PRO A 169 2.76 16.18 -1.24
C PRO A 169 3.92 16.68 -2.13
N ASP A 170 5.15 16.50 -1.67
CA ASP A 170 6.34 16.74 -2.48
C ASP A 170 6.26 15.88 -3.76
N PRO A 171 6.25 16.51 -4.97
CA PRO A 171 6.14 15.79 -6.23
C PRO A 171 7.25 14.74 -6.41
N SER A 172 8.47 15.01 -5.91
CA SER A 172 9.59 14.08 -6.01
C SER A 172 9.36 12.82 -5.16
N LEU A 173 8.79 12.99 -3.95
CA LEU A 173 8.42 11.87 -3.09
C LEU A 173 7.23 11.09 -3.64
N LEU A 174 6.28 11.75 -4.31
CA LEU A 174 5.18 11.07 -5.00
C LEU A 174 5.70 10.18 -6.13
N GLU A 175 6.60 10.69 -6.97
CA GLU A 175 7.19 9.89 -8.04
C GLU A 175 8.03 8.73 -7.51
N ALA A 176 8.82 8.95 -6.45
CA ALA A 176 9.56 7.88 -5.79
C ALA A 176 8.63 6.76 -5.27
N ARG A 177 7.50 7.12 -4.63
CA ARG A 177 6.49 6.15 -4.18
C ARG A 177 5.89 5.37 -5.34
N LYS A 178 5.55 6.04 -6.45
CA LYS A 178 5.02 5.36 -7.65
C LYS A 178 6.02 4.37 -8.25
N ILE A 179 7.30 4.76 -8.34
CA ILE A 179 8.36 3.88 -8.84
C ILE A 179 8.49 2.65 -7.93
N LEU A 180 8.53 2.86 -6.61
CA LEU A 180 8.60 1.78 -5.63
C LEU A 180 7.41 0.83 -5.77
N THR A 181 6.17 1.36 -5.78
CA THR A 181 4.95 0.57 -5.95
C THR A 181 4.98 -0.23 -7.25
N ASN A 182 5.31 0.40 -8.37
CA ASN A 182 5.36 -0.27 -9.66
C ASN A 182 6.38 -1.41 -9.71
N ASN A 183 7.54 -1.22 -9.07
CA ASN A 183 8.58 -2.25 -9.00
C ASN A 183 8.15 -3.41 -8.09
N LEU A 184 7.63 -3.11 -6.89
CA LEU A 184 7.15 -4.12 -5.95
C LEU A 184 5.99 -4.95 -6.53
N THR A 185 5.02 -4.32 -7.20
CA THR A 185 3.90 -5.02 -7.80
C THR A 185 4.34 -5.94 -8.94
N ALA A 186 5.25 -5.49 -9.81
CA ALA A 186 5.76 -6.33 -10.89
C ALA A 186 6.59 -7.50 -10.36
N HIS A 187 7.42 -7.25 -9.34
CA HIS A 187 8.21 -8.27 -8.67
C HIS A 187 7.30 -9.34 -8.02
N LEU A 188 6.32 -8.91 -7.23
CA LEU A 188 5.33 -9.82 -6.64
C LEU A 188 4.56 -10.60 -7.69
N ALA A 189 4.14 -9.97 -8.79
CA ALA A 189 3.44 -10.66 -9.88
C ALA A 189 4.31 -11.77 -10.52
N ALA A 190 5.60 -11.49 -10.75
CA ALA A 190 6.55 -12.48 -11.27
C ALA A 190 6.75 -13.64 -10.30
N GLY A 191 7.01 -13.35 -9.02
CA GLY A 191 7.19 -14.37 -7.98
C GLY A 191 5.94 -15.23 -7.77
N LEU A 192 4.76 -14.62 -7.67
CA LEU A 192 3.49 -15.34 -7.51
C LEU A 192 3.14 -16.18 -8.75
N HIS A 193 3.43 -15.69 -9.96
CA HIS A 193 3.32 -16.51 -11.17
C HIS A 193 4.21 -17.75 -11.07
N ASN A 194 5.47 -17.59 -10.69
CA ASN A 194 6.40 -18.71 -10.53
C ASN A 194 5.97 -19.69 -9.42
N LEU A 195 5.29 -19.22 -8.37
CA LEU A 195 4.77 -20.06 -7.28
C LEU A 195 3.49 -20.81 -7.64
N PHE A 196 2.55 -20.18 -8.36
CA PHE A 196 1.19 -20.71 -8.55
C PHE A 196 0.91 -21.22 -9.96
N GLN A 197 1.68 -20.84 -10.98
CA GLN A 197 1.49 -21.29 -12.36
C GLN A 197 2.51 -22.36 -12.73
N ASN A 198 2.04 -23.57 -13.04
CA ASN A 198 2.90 -24.74 -13.32
C ASN A 198 3.14 -24.99 -14.83
N ASN A 199 2.59 -24.16 -15.73
CA ASN A 199 2.42 -24.52 -17.15
C ASN A 199 3.09 -23.55 -18.14
N GLY A 200 4.08 -22.76 -17.72
CA GLY A 200 4.68 -21.72 -18.56
C GLY A 200 6.18 -21.52 -18.37
N ALA A 201 6.74 -20.58 -19.14
CA ALA A 201 8.08 -20.06 -18.88
C ALA A 201 8.05 -19.25 -17.59
N THR A 202 8.93 -19.58 -16.65
CA THR A 202 9.08 -18.83 -15.39
C THR A 202 9.64 -17.44 -15.66
N TYR A 203 9.14 -16.44 -14.94
CA TYR A 203 9.77 -15.13 -14.91
C TYR A 203 11.11 -15.19 -14.20
N LEU A 204 12.05 -14.32 -14.59
CA LEU A 204 13.34 -14.19 -13.92
C LEU A 204 13.13 -13.61 -12.52
N GLU A 205 13.39 -14.43 -11.51
CA GLU A 205 13.26 -14.10 -10.08
C GLU A 205 14.54 -14.55 -9.36
N GLN A 206 15.62 -13.78 -9.50
CA GLN A 206 16.95 -14.13 -9.02
C GLN A 206 17.67 -12.90 -8.46
N ALA A 207 18.51 -13.11 -7.45
CA ALA A 207 19.40 -12.11 -6.88
C ALA A 207 20.79 -12.71 -6.67
N ILE A 208 21.82 -11.86 -6.79
CA ILE A 208 23.19 -12.22 -6.40
C ILE A 208 23.32 -11.92 -4.91
N CYS A 209 23.75 -12.92 -4.13
CA CYS A 209 24.01 -12.78 -2.70
C CYS A 209 25.48 -13.11 -2.42
N ALA A 210 26.13 -12.25 -1.64
CA ALA A 210 27.48 -12.43 -1.14
C ALA A 210 27.52 -11.98 0.32
N ASP A 211 28.12 -12.78 1.18
CA ASP A 211 28.20 -12.59 2.63
C ASP A 211 29.63 -12.30 3.09
N GLU A 212 29.78 -11.96 4.38
CA GLU A 212 31.07 -11.68 5.03
C GLU A 212 31.89 -10.57 4.36
N LEU A 213 31.21 -9.56 3.83
CA LEU A 213 31.82 -8.45 3.11
C LEU A 213 32.19 -7.29 4.03
N THR A 214 33.33 -6.66 3.74
CA THR A 214 33.71 -5.38 4.36
C THR A 214 32.95 -4.22 3.72
N GLU A 215 32.82 -3.10 4.42
CA GLU A 215 32.26 -1.85 3.86
C GLU A 215 32.95 -1.43 2.56
N LYS A 216 34.28 -1.61 2.47
CA LYS A 216 35.03 -1.34 1.24
C LYS A 216 34.57 -2.24 0.08
N SER A 217 34.28 -3.50 0.35
CA SER A 217 33.77 -4.43 -0.66
C SER A 217 32.36 -4.06 -1.09
N ILE A 218 31.49 -3.65 -0.15
CA ILE A 218 30.14 -3.17 -0.45
C ILE A 218 30.20 -1.94 -1.37
N ASN A 219 31.05 -0.96 -1.08
CA ASN A 219 31.21 0.21 -1.94
C ASN A 219 31.67 -0.15 -3.36
N ILE A 220 32.59 -1.12 -3.51
CA ILE A 220 33.02 -1.61 -4.83
C ILE A 220 31.86 -2.28 -5.57
N LEU A 221 31.08 -3.13 -4.89
CA LEU A 221 29.94 -3.82 -5.49
C LEU A 221 28.82 -2.85 -5.85
N HIS A 222 28.59 -1.83 -5.03
CA HIS A 222 27.64 -0.75 -5.29
C HIS A 222 28.02 -0.01 -6.59
N ASP A 223 29.24 0.50 -6.68
CA ASP A 223 29.72 1.23 -7.86
C ASP A 223 29.64 0.37 -9.13
N GLU A 224 29.97 -0.92 -9.04
CA GLU A 224 29.91 -1.82 -10.18
C GLU A 224 28.48 -2.17 -10.59
N SER A 225 27.58 -2.36 -9.62
CA SER A 225 26.15 -2.62 -9.87
C SER A 225 25.50 -1.47 -10.64
N LEU A 226 25.85 -0.22 -10.30
CA LEU A 226 25.35 0.98 -10.98
C LEU A 226 25.83 1.05 -12.44
N LYS A 227 27.10 0.74 -12.71
CA LYS A 227 27.64 0.70 -14.07
C LYS A 227 26.97 -0.37 -14.91
N LEU A 228 26.86 -1.59 -14.38
CA LEU A 228 26.20 -2.70 -15.04
C LEU A 228 24.73 -2.37 -15.34
N TRP A 229 24.01 -1.79 -14.37
CA TRP A 229 22.64 -1.36 -14.59
C TRP A 229 22.52 -0.30 -15.69
N GLN A 230 23.40 0.71 -15.71
CA GLN A 230 23.39 1.72 -16.77
C GLN A 230 23.55 1.09 -18.16
N GLU A 231 24.49 0.14 -18.32
CA GLU A 231 24.69 -0.56 -19.59
C GLU A 231 23.45 -1.39 -19.99
N TYR A 232 22.95 -2.22 -19.06
CA TYR A 232 21.83 -3.12 -19.34
C TYR A 232 20.52 -2.38 -19.57
N SER A 233 20.24 -1.36 -18.76
CA SER A 233 19.01 -0.57 -18.86
C SER A 233 18.95 0.19 -20.18
N LEU A 234 20.06 0.78 -20.65
CA LEU A 234 20.08 1.47 -21.95
C LEU A 234 19.83 0.51 -23.11
N ARG A 235 20.43 -0.69 -23.06
CA ARG A 235 20.24 -1.72 -24.08
C ARG A 235 18.79 -2.23 -24.12
N LEU A 236 18.20 -2.51 -22.96
CA LEU A 236 16.81 -2.94 -22.86
C LEU A 236 15.83 -1.85 -23.25
N LEU A 237 16.08 -0.61 -22.84
CA LEU A 237 15.24 0.54 -23.21
C LEU A 237 15.20 0.72 -24.73
N LYS A 238 16.36 0.66 -25.39
CA LYS A 238 16.44 0.74 -26.86
C LYS A 238 15.60 -0.36 -27.51
N LEU A 239 15.76 -1.60 -27.08
CA LEU A 239 14.99 -2.73 -27.63
C LEU A 239 13.49 -2.57 -27.35
N ALA A 240 13.11 -2.16 -26.14
CA ALA A 240 11.72 -1.93 -25.77
C ALA A 240 11.08 -0.85 -26.65
N SER A 241 11.77 0.29 -26.87
CA SER A 241 11.29 1.34 -27.77
C SER A 241 11.10 0.84 -29.21
N GLU A 242 12.03 0.04 -29.73
CA GLU A 242 11.90 -0.59 -31.05
C GLU A 242 10.68 -1.52 -31.13
N ARG A 243 10.44 -2.34 -30.08
CA ARG A 243 9.27 -3.23 -30.03
C ARG A 243 7.96 -2.44 -29.91
N CYS A 244 7.91 -1.43 -29.04
CA CYS A 244 6.74 -0.56 -28.89
C CYS A 244 6.36 0.13 -30.20
N ALA A 245 7.34 0.64 -30.95
CA ALA A 245 7.09 1.26 -32.26
C ALA A 245 6.55 0.26 -33.30
N LEU A 246 7.01 -1.00 -33.26
CA LEU A 246 6.51 -2.06 -34.13
C LEU A 246 5.10 -2.52 -33.78
N ASP A 247 4.72 -2.44 -32.51
CA ASP A 247 3.42 -2.90 -32.00
C ASP A 247 2.38 -1.79 -31.89
N GLU A 248 2.75 -0.54 -32.17
CA GLU A 248 1.87 0.62 -32.13
C GLU A 248 0.64 0.41 -33.04
N GLY A 249 -0.54 0.62 -32.48
CA GLY A 249 -1.82 0.50 -33.18
C GLY A 249 -2.33 -0.93 -33.39
N LYS A 250 -1.60 -1.97 -32.98
CA LYS A 250 -2.05 -3.36 -33.08
C LYS A 250 -3.09 -3.69 -32.00
N PRO A 251 -4.25 -4.30 -32.35
CA PRO A 251 -5.29 -4.67 -31.37
C PRO A 251 -4.80 -5.64 -30.27
N GLU A 252 -3.83 -6.49 -30.60
CA GLU A 252 -3.27 -7.49 -29.69
C GLU A 252 -2.17 -6.97 -28.75
N ALA A 253 -1.69 -5.72 -28.95
CA ALA A 253 -0.62 -5.10 -28.16
C ALA A 253 -1.10 -4.67 -26.76
N THR A 254 -1.44 -5.68 -25.94
CA THR A 254 -2.04 -5.54 -24.60
C THR A 254 -1.07 -5.87 -23.47
N GLN A 255 0.13 -6.32 -23.81
CA GLN A 255 1.13 -6.77 -22.85
C GLN A 255 1.97 -5.60 -22.34
N THR A 256 2.39 -5.67 -21.08
CA THR A 256 3.33 -4.71 -20.49
C THR A 256 4.60 -5.45 -20.08
N PHE A 257 5.76 -4.77 -20.20
CA PHE A 257 7.05 -5.31 -19.80
C PHE A 257 7.68 -4.41 -18.76
N ARG A 258 8.12 -4.99 -17.64
CA ARG A 258 8.91 -4.31 -16.62
C ARG A 258 10.05 -5.21 -16.21
N PHE A 259 11.25 -4.66 -16.27
CA PHE A 259 12.46 -5.28 -15.75
C PHE A 259 13.17 -4.25 -14.89
N GLY A 260 13.50 -4.65 -13.67
CA GLY A 260 14.19 -3.80 -12.71
C GLY A 260 15.21 -4.64 -11.94
N VAL A 261 16.27 -3.98 -11.50
CA VAL A 261 17.24 -4.52 -10.57
C VAL A 261 17.17 -3.66 -9.32
N TYR A 262 17.21 -4.30 -8.16
CA TYR A 262 17.26 -3.62 -6.86
C TYR A 262 18.52 -4.06 -6.13
N GLN A 263 19.06 -3.13 -5.34
CA GLN A 263 20.20 -3.37 -4.47
C GLN A 263 19.78 -2.93 -3.07
N HIS A 264 20.06 -3.78 -2.09
CA HIS A 264 19.89 -3.48 -0.68
C HIS A 264 21.06 -4.09 0.06
N ASP A 265 21.82 -3.25 0.76
CA ASP A 265 22.88 -3.69 1.65
C ASP A 265 22.29 -3.65 3.06
N GLY A 266 22.04 -4.82 3.62
CA GLY A 266 21.62 -4.96 5.02
C GLY A 266 22.82 -5.05 5.95
N GLU A 267 22.67 -4.56 7.18
CA GLU A 267 23.47 -5.01 8.32
C GLU A 267 22.86 -6.26 8.96
#